data_AF-A0A8I0IC88-F1
#
_entry.id   AF-A0A8I0IC88-F1
#
_cell.length_a   1.000
_cell.length_b   1.000
_cell.length_c   1.000
_cell.angle_alpha   90.00
_cell.angle_beta   90.00
_cell.angle_gamma   90.00
#
_symmetry.space_group_name_H-M   'P 1'
#
loop_
_entity.id
_entity.type
_entity.pdbx_description
1 polymer ?
#
loop_
_entity_poly.entity_id
_entity_poly.type
_entity_poly.pdbx_seq_one_letter_code
_entity_poly.pdbx_strand_id
1 'polypeptide(L)'
;MDFISSNVSVVAIVVAVVIVLALLSFVASRVRRVPPNEALIVVGRGAERSEGGGISSPQKVIIGGRTFVWPIFQEGFKLSLEQYQTPVEVQAIDANYIRTAVKATVNFKVTGTEDGVRRAAQRYLLQQQQLPVIVQQSLEGSIRGLIGGQPVDDLVKNFSRLAADAVNETKGELAELGLQIETMNIREIETPGSTYLADRGRAEAAVAKQNADVAEAEAERIAALARIGNTQQTAERQLQLDVRQAQIKAETDRAQAEASAAGELARAMQDKLVAEQESIAVAEQAKVNQERLNIEVRQPAEAAAYASVQNAEAERDAANAAVEAEAFRRTQLADAARNAAENEAAAVEAAGRAEAAAIKAKGLAEAEAVDALAEAQGKFGQAALASQVISRLPEIAREMAAPMGNIDALTVVSTDGANELTKSVANNMTQLQDVVKATTGLDLVSALGGFLGGKAGTSGPVDRP
;
A
#
# COMPACT_ATOMS: atom_id res chain seq x y z
N MET A 1 -37.38 -143.94 -41.96
CA MET A 1 -36.12 -143.79 -41.20
C MET A 1 -35.89 -142.36 -40.72
N ASP A 2 -36.60 -141.41 -41.31
CA ASP A 2 -36.12 -140.06 -41.61
C ASP A 2 -36.27 -139.10 -40.42
N PHE A 3 -37.17 -139.45 -39.50
CA PHE A 3 -37.34 -138.75 -38.22
C PHE A 3 -36.14 -138.89 -37.27
N ILE A 4 -35.27 -139.90 -37.48
CA ILE A 4 -34.06 -140.07 -36.67
C ILE A 4 -32.90 -139.26 -37.28
N SER A 5 -32.73 -139.31 -38.61
CA SER A 5 -31.69 -138.55 -39.30
C SER A 5 -31.93 -137.04 -39.27
N SER A 6 -33.19 -136.57 -39.33
CA SER A 6 -33.53 -135.16 -39.13
C SER A 6 -33.15 -134.68 -37.72
N ASN A 7 -33.49 -135.45 -36.69
CA ASN A 7 -33.19 -135.06 -35.31
C ASN A 7 -31.68 -135.09 -35.00
N VAL A 8 -30.95 -136.09 -35.52
CA VAL A 8 -29.46 -136.14 -35.38
C VAL A 8 -28.78 -134.97 -36.09
N SER A 9 -29.22 -134.61 -37.30
CA SER A 9 -28.65 -133.46 -38.03
C SER A 9 -28.99 -132.12 -37.37
N VAL A 10 -30.21 -131.94 -36.84
CA VAL A 10 -30.57 -130.76 -36.03
C VAL A 10 -29.70 -130.67 -34.76
N VAL A 11 -29.51 -131.77 -34.03
CA VAL A 11 -28.63 -131.78 -32.84
C VAL A 11 -27.18 -131.46 -33.20
N ALA A 12 -26.66 -132.00 -34.30
CA ALA A 12 -25.30 -131.69 -34.77
C ALA A 12 -25.12 -130.20 -35.13
N ILE A 13 -26.13 -129.59 -35.78
CA ILE A 13 -26.14 -128.15 -36.08
C ILE A 13 -26.20 -127.32 -34.79
N VAL A 14 -27.04 -127.69 -33.82
CA VAL A 14 -27.11 -126.99 -32.52
C VAL A 14 -25.78 -127.08 -31.77
N VAL A 15 -25.15 -128.25 -31.72
CA VAL A 15 -23.82 -128.41 -31.11
C VAL A 15 -22.76 -127.57 -31.82
N ALA A 16 -22.75 -127.55 -33.16
CA ALA A 16 -21.84 -126.71 -33.94
C ALA A 16 -22.05 -125.21 -33.66
N VAL A 17 -23.30 -124.75 -33.59
CA VAL A 17 -23.64 -123.36 -33.23
C VAL A 17 -23.20 -123.02 -31.80
N VAL A 18 -23.41 -123.91 -30.83
CA VAL A 18 -22.95 -123.72 -29.44
C VAL A 18 -21.41 -123.66 -29.37
N ILE A 19 -20.69 -124.50 -30.12
CA ILE A 19 -19.22 -124.44 -30.21
C ILE A 19 -18.77 -123.12 -30.83
N VAL A 20 -19.39 -122.66 -31.93
CA VAL A 20 -19.06 -121.38 -32.57
C VAL A 20 -19.36 -120.20 -31.64
N LEU A 21 -20.48 -120.20 -30.92
CA LEU A 21 -20.80 -119.18 -29.93
C LEU A 21 -19.83 -119.19 -28.73
N ALA A 22 -19.42 -120.36 -28.26
CA ALA A 22 -18.41 -120.49 -27.21
C ALA A 22 -17.05 -119.97 -27.67
N LEU A 23 -16.64 -120.25 -28.92
CA LEU A 23 -15.38 -119.81 -29.50
C LEU A 23 -15.38 -118.28 -29.76
N LEU A 24 -16.48 -117.74 -30.28
CA LEU A 24 -16.68 -116.29 -30.41
C LEU A 24 -16.70 -115.59 -29.06
N SER A 25 -17.36 -116.16 -28.05
CA SER A 25 -17.37 -115.65 -26.67
C SER A 25 -15.96 -115.68 -26.05
N PHE A 26 -15.22 -116.77 -26.24
CA PHE A 26 -13.83 -116.90 -25.79
C PHE A 26 -12.94 -115.80 -26.41
N VAL A 27 -12.98 -115.63 -27.73
CA VAL A 27 -12.24 -114.57 -28.43
C VAL A 27 -12.68 -113.18 -27.96
N ALA A 28 -13.99 -112.92 -27.87
CA ALA A 28 -14.54 -111.62 -27.45
C ALA A 28 -14.16 -111.26 -26.00
N SER A 29 -14.21 -112.21 -25.07
CA SER A 29 -13.82 -112.04 -23.66
C SER A 29 -12.35 -111.66 -23.48
N ARG A 30 -11.51 -111.96 -24.48
CA ARG A 30 -10.06 -111.76 -24.43
C ARG A 30 -9.57 -110.51 -25.19
N VAL A 31 -10.44 -109.84 -25.95
CA VAL A 31 -10.15 -108.50 -26.51
C VAL A 31 -10.28 -107.44 -25.42
N ARG A 32 -9.18 -107.16 -24.71
CA ARG A 32 -9.09 -106.06 -23.75
C ARG A 32 -9.24 -104.72 -24.49
N ARG A 33 -10.20 -103.90 -24.06
CA ARG A 33 -10.30 -102.48 -24.43
C ARG A 33 -9.52 -101.65 -23.40
N VAL A 34 -8.81 -100.64 -23.88
CA VAL A 34 -7.98 -99.74 -23.06
C VAL A 34 -8.48 -98.31 -23.33
N PRO A 35 -9.02 -97.59 -22.32
CA PRO A 35 -9.43 -96.21 -22.50
C PRO A 35 -8.20 -95.28 -22.62
N PRO A 36 -8.33 -94.04 -23.14
CA PRO A 36 -7.19 -93.16 -23.39
C PRO A 36 -6.40 -92.73 -22.13
N ASN A 37 -7.00 -92.83 -20.94
CA ASN A 37 -6.40 -92.55 -19.63
C ASN A 37 -5.67 -93.76 -19.03
N GLU A 38 -5.60 -94.90 -19.72
CA GLU A 38 -4.83 -96.07 -19.29
C GLU A 38 -3.80 -96.48 -20.35
N ALA A 39 -2.68 -97.04 -19.87
CA ALA A 39 -1.85 -97.95 -20.65
C ALA A 39 -2.08 -99.40 -20.22
N LEU A 40 -2.06 -100.32 -21.17
CA LEU A 40 -1.99 -101.76 -20.90
C LEU A 40 -0.59 -102.26 -21.27
N ILE A 41 0.14 -102.74 -20.27
CA ILE A 41 1.43 -103.41 -20.45
C ILE A 41 1.15 -104.90 -20.54
N VAL A 42 1.50 -105.50 -21.68
CA VAL A 42 1.38 -106.94 -21.93
C VAL A 42 2.76 -107.59 -21.85
N VAL A 43 2.91 -108.56 -20.97
CA VAL A 43 4.16 -109.31 -20.75
C VAL A 43 3.96 -110.78 -21.12
N GLY A 44 4.99 -111.42 -21.68
CA GLY A 44 4.97 -112.85 -21.99
C GLY A 44 5.41 -113.20 -23.42
N ARG A 45 5.33 -114.49 -23.77
CA ARG A 45 5.87 -115.01 -25.04
C ARG A 45 5.07 -114.46 -26.22
N GLY A 46 5.77 -113.90 -27.21
CA GLY A 46 5.14 -113.23 -28.36
C GLY A 46 4.49 -111.88 -28.02
N ALA A 47 4.80 -111.27 -26.87
CA ALA A 47 4.49 -109.86 -26.61
C ALA A 47 5.53 -108.91 -27.23
N GLU A 48 6.74 -109.40 -27.53
CA GLU A 48 7.83 -108.62 -28.12
C GLU A 48 7.42 -107.88 -29.40
N ARG A 49 7.91 -106.65 -29.53
CA ARG A 49 7.81 -105.86 -30.76
C ARG A 49 9.22 -105.41 -31.14
N SER A 50 9.66 -105.78 -32.33
CA SER A 50 11.00 -105.44 -32.84
C SER A 50 10.88 -104.33 -33.88
N GLU A 51 10.95 -103.08 -33.42
CA GLU A 51 10.96 -101.87 -34.26
C GLU A 51 11.63 -100.72 -33.47
N GLY A 52 12.58 -100.01 -34.10
CA GLY A 52 13.31 -98.90 -33.47
C GLY A 52 14.52 -99.34 -32.62
N GLY A 53 15.71 -98.85 -32.95
CA GLY A 53 16.97 -99.27 -32.32
C GLY A 53 17.14 -98.78 -30.88
N GLY A 54 16.71 -99.58 -29.91
CA GLY A 54 16.97 -99.36 -28.47
C GLY A 54 16.41 -100.47 -27.59
N ILE A 55 17.28 -101.16 -26.83
CA ILE A 55 16.99 -102.14 -25.76
C ILE A 55 15.71 -102.98 -25.98
N SER A 56 15.86 -104.08 -26.72
CA SER A 56 14.81 -105.09 -26.94
C SER A 56 14.19 -105.56 -25.61
N SER A 57 12.97 -105.10 -25.35
CA SER A 57 12.27 -105.28 -24.07
C SER A 57 11.15 -106.32 -24.21
N PRO A 58 11.01 -107.29 -23.28
CA PRO A 58 10.03 -108.39 -23.37
C PRO A 58 8.59 -107.95 -22.99
N GLN A 59 8.24 -106.69 -23.23
CA GLN A 59 7.03 -106.03 -22.74
C GLN A 59 6.43 -105.17 -23.86
N LYS A 60 5.16 -105.41 -24.18
CA LYS A 60 4.40 -104.60 -25.15
C LYS A 60 3.66 -103.50 -24.39
N VAL A 61 3.87 -102.24 -24.77
CA VAL A 61 3.04 -101.14 -24.30
C VAL A 61 1.92 -100.87 -25.30
N ILE A 62 0.70 -100.66 -24.81
CA ILE A 62 -0.45 -100.19 -25.60
C ILE A 62 -1.09 -99.02 -24.85
N ILE A 63 -1.01 -97.82 -25.42
CA ILE A 63 -1.63 -96.60 -24.89
C ILE A 63 -2.94 -96.38 -25.62
N GLY A 64 -4.06 -96.64 -24.93
CA GLY A 64 -5.41 -96.60 -25.51
C GLY A 64 -5.72 -97.68 -26.58
N GLY A 65 -7.00 -97.81 -26.93
CA GLY A 65 -7.45 -98.65 -28.05
C GLY A 65 -7.87 -100.08 -27.65
N ARG A 66 -7.45 -101.07 -28.45
CA ARG A 66 -7.85 -102.48 -28.30
C ARG A 66 -6.66 -103.40 -28.57
N THR A 67 -6.47 -104.41 -27.74
CA THR A 67 -5.47 -105.46 -27.99
C THR A 67 -6.00 -106.84 -27.62
N PHE A 68 -5.51 -107.85 -28.33
CA PHE A 68 -5.75 -109.25 -27.98
C PHE A 68 -4.55 -109.76 -27.19
N VAL A 69 -4.80 -110.20 -25.96
CA VAL A 69 -3.78 -110.76 -25.06
C VAL A 69 -3.92 -112.28 -25.10
N TRP A 70 -2.88 -113.08 -25.31
CA TRP A 70 -3.04 -114.55 -25.27
C TRP A 70 -3.31 -115.07 -23.85
N PRO A 71 -4.27 -115.99 -23.61
CA PRO A 71 -4.65 -116.40 -22.25
C PRO A 71 -3.63 -117.26 -21.50
N ILE A 72 -2.83 -118.05 -22.22
CA ILE A 72 -1.87 -119.01 -21.63
C ILE A 72 -0.44 -118.45 -21.62
N PHE A 73 -0.12 -117.52 -22.52
CA PHE A 73 1.25 -117.07 -22.77
C PHE A 73 1.50 -115.59 -22.44
N GLN A 74 0.46 -114.81 -22.10
CA GLN A 74 0.55 -113.37 -21.92
C GLN A 74 -0.36 -112.87 -20.78
N GLU A 75 0.19 -112.01 -19.92
CA GLU A 75 -0.56 -111.29 -18.89
C GLU A 75 -0.62 -109.80 -19.25
N GLY A 76 -1.70 -109.11 -18.84
CA GLY A 76 -1.99 -107.74 -19.24
C GLY A 76 -2.38 -106.88 -18.05
N PHE A 77 -1.44 -106.04 -17.61
CA PHE A 77 -1.56 -105.14 -16.45
C PHE A 77 -1.90 -103.72 -16.87
N LYS A 78 -2.76 -103.04 -16.11
CA LYS A 78 -3.16 -101.65 -16.33
C LYS A 78 -2.26 -100.70 -15.53
N LEU A 79 -1.84 -99.60 -16.15
CA LEU A 79 -1.21 -98.44 -15.51
C LEU A 79 -2.07 -97.22 -15.81
N SER A 80 -2.48 -96.45 -14.79
CA SER A 80 -3.18 -95.17 -15.03
C SER A 80 -2.20 -94.12 -15.57
N LEU A 81 -2.64 -93.38 -16.59
CA LEU A 81 -1.96 -92.22 -17.18
C LEU A 81 -2.59 -90.90 -16.72
N GLU A 82 -3.47 -90.97 -15.71
CA GLU A 82 -4.16 -89.80 -15.15
C GLU A 82 -3.20 -88.87 -14.41
N GLN A 83 -3.64 -87.62 -14.25
CA GLN A 83 -2.91 -86.59 -13.54
C GLN A 83 -3.07 -86.80 -12.03
N TYR A 84 -1.94 -86.96 -11.34
CA TYR A 84 -1.85 -86.97 -9.89
C TYR A 84 -1.53 -85.57 -9.38
N GLN A 85 -2.15 -85.18 -8.25
CA GLN A 85 -1.91 -83.93 -7.56
C GLN A 85 -1.37 -84.22 -6.16
N THR A 86 -0.14 -83.75 -5.87
CA THR A 86 0.50 -83.92 -4.57
C THR A 86 0.82 -82.57 -3.93
N PRO A 87 0.42 -82.31 -2.68
CA PRO A 87 0.98 -81.22 -1.89
C PRO A 87 2.41 -81.59 -1.44
N VAL A 88 3.33 -80.65 -1.54
CA VAL A 88 4.73 -80.84 -1.10
C VAL A 88 5.05 -79.73 -0.10
N GLU A 89 5.44 -80.06 1.12
CA GLU A 89 5.89 -79.10 2.12
C GLU A 89 7.36 -79.36 2.45
N VAL A 90 8.20 -78.33 2.27
CA VAL A 90 9.65 -78.44 2.45
C VAL A 90 10.11 -77.45 3.50
N GLN A 91 10.55 -77.97 4.64
CA GLN A 91 11.23 -77.17 5.67
C GLN A 91 12.74 -77.27 5.48
N ALA A 92 13.40 -76.12 5.36
CA ALA A 92 14.82 -75.97 5.11
C ALA A 92 15.38 -74.73 5.83
N ILE A 93 16.68 -74.49 5.67
CA ILE A 93 17.36 -73.27 6.11
C ILE A 93 17.84 -72.55 4.85
N ASP A 94 17.59 -71.25 4.76
CA ASP A 94 17.96 -70.41 3.60
C ASP A 94 19.42 -69.93 3.67
N ALA A 95 19.86 -69.19 2.64
CA ALA A 95 21.20 -68.60 2.59
C ALA A 95 21.52 -67.60 3.72
N ASN A 96 20.49 -67.07 4.41
CA ASN A 96 20.61 -66.15 5.54
C ASN A 96 20.49 -66.86 6.91
N TYR A 97 20.52 -68.19 6.95
CA TYR A 97 20.30 -69.04 8.13
C TYR A 97 18.89 -68.95 8.75
N ILE A 98 17.91 -68.43 7.99
CA ILE A 98 16.51 -68.34 8.38
C ILE A 98 15.83 -69.69 8.08
N ARG A 99 15.04 -70.19 9.03
CA ARG A 99 14.19 -71.36 8.81
C ARG A 99 13.02 -70.98 7.89
N THR A 100 12.89 -71.68 6.78
CA THR A 100 11.93 -71.37 5.72
C THR A 100 11.16 -72.64 5.34
N ALA A 101 9.83 -72.53 5.28
CA ALA A 101 8.93 -73.58 4.85
C ALA A 101 8.28 -73.18 3.51
N VAL A 102 8.50 -73.96 2.45
CA VAL A 102 7.86 -73.79 1.15
C VAL A 102 6.69 -74.77 1.05
N LYS A 103 5.47 -74.26 0.85
CA LYS A 103 4.26 -75.08 0.60
C LYS A 103 3.93 -75.02 -0.88
N ALA A 104 4.07 -76.15 -1.58
CA ALA A 104 3.86 -76.27 -3.02
C ALA A 104 2.77 -77.30 -3.37
N THR A 105 2.37 -77.31 -4.64
CA THR A 105 1.43 -78.29 -5.20
C THR A 105 1.88 -78.63 -6.61
N VAL A 106 2.05 -79.92 -6.84
CA VAL A 106 2.65 -80.48 -8.04
C VAL A 106 1.61 -81.33 -8.74
N ASN A 107 1.37 -81.04 -10.02
CA ASN A 107 0.60 -81.87 -10.93
C ASN A 107 1.58 -82.65 -11.80
N PHE A 108 1.52 -83.98 -11.74
CA PHE A 108 2.37 -84.86 -12.53
C PHE A 108 1.57 -86.05 -13.07
N LYS A 109 2.10 -86.72 -14.09
CA LYS A 109 1.55 -87.98 -14.61
C LYS A 109 2.64 -88.91 -15.11
N VAL A 110 2.26 -90.14 -15.44
CA VAL A 110 3.11 -91.03 -16.24
C VAL A 110 3.25 -90.43 -17.65
N THR A 111 4.49 -90.34 -18.14
CA THR A 111 4.76 -89.78 -19.47
C THR A 111 4.13 -90.67 -20.53
N GLY A 112 3.23 -90.10 -21.35
CA GLY A 112 2.46 -90.81 -22.39
C GLY A 112 3.26 -91.28 -23.62
N THR A 113 4.56 -91.52 -23.46
CA THR A 113 5.42 -92.19 -24.45
C THR A 113 5.57 -93.66 -24.07
N GLU A 114 5.81 -94.53 -25.06
CA GLU A 114 6.01 -95.96 -24.79
C GLU A 114 7.16 -96.20 -23.79
N ASP A 115 8.29 -95.49 -23.93
CA ASP A 115 9.42 -95.60 -23.02
C ASP A 115 9.12 -95.09 -21.60
N GLY A 116 8.32 -94.03 -21.47
CA GLY A 116 7.90 -93.47 -20.18
C GLY A 116 7.01 -94.45 -19.42
N VAL A 117 5.96 -94.94 -20.09
CA VAL A 117 5.08 -96.00 -19.58
C VAL A 117 5.88 -97.27 -19.24
N ARG A 118 6.85 -97.67 -20.06
CA ARG A 118 7.69 -98.86 -19.80
C ARG A 118 8.53 -98.69 -18.52
N ARG A 119 9.17 -97.53 -18.32
CA ARG A 119 9.96 -97.25 -17.09
C ARG A 119 9.08 -97.15 -15.84
N ALA A 120 7.92 -96.49 -15.94
CA ALA A 120 6.97 -96.41 -14.84
C ALA A 120 6.37 -97.78 -14.48
N ALA A 121 6.02 -98.60 -15.48
CA ALA A 121 5.49 -99.95 -15.28
C ALA A 121 6.51 -100.88 -14.61
N GLN A 122 7.79 -100.81 -14.96
CA GLN A 122 8.83 -101.65 -14.34
C GLN A 122 8.99 -101.40 -12.83
N ARG A 123 8.62 -100.22 -12.32
CA ARG A 123 8.77 -99.84 -10.91
C ARG A 123 7.45 -99.83 -10.13
N TYR A 124 6.35 -99.40 -10.74
CA TYR A 124 5.15 -98.96 -10.01
C TYR A 124 3.85 -99.72 -10.32
N LEU A 125 3.89 -100.76 -11.17
CA LEU A 125 2.70 -101.48 -11.67
C LEU A 125 1.72 -101.91 -10.56
N LEU A 126 2.25 -102.44 -9.46
CA LEU A 126 1.49 -102.93 -8.30
C LEU A 126 1.39 -101.91 -7.14
N GLN A 127 2.09 -100.77 -7.25
CA GLN A 127 2.30 -99.81 -6.16
C GLN A 127 2.00 -98.36 -6.62
N GLN A 128 1.04 -98.20 -7.54
CA GLN A 128 0.64 -96.89 -8.10
C GLN A 128 0.23 -95.87 -7.01
N GLN A 129 -0.27 -96.35 -5.87
CA GLN A 129 -0.58 -95.52 -4.69
C GLN A 129 0.65 -94.87 -4.01
N GLN A 130 1.87 -95.34 -4.29
CA GLN A 130 3.11 -94.78 -3.74
C GLN A 130 3.74 -93.69 -4.64
N LEU A 131 3.27 -93.54 -5.88
CA LEU A 131 3.74 -92.49 -6.81
C LEU A 131 3.72 -91.08 -6.19
N PRO A 132 2.65 -90.64 -5.49
CA PRO A 132 2.64 -89.34 -4.80
C PRO A 132 3.81 -89.14 -3.84
N VAL A 133 4.14 -90.16 -3.04
CA VAL A 133 5.17 -90.08 -1.99
C VAL A 133 6.58 -90.02 -2.60
N ILE A 134 6.82 -90.76 -3.68
CA ILE A 134 8.13 -90.79 -4.34
C ILE A 134 8.40 -89.47 -5.08
N VAL A 135 7.40 -88.93 -5.77
CA VAL A 135 7.50 -87.61 -6.42
C VAL A 135 7.65 -86.49 -5.39
N GLN A 136 6.94 -86.58 -4.26
CA GLN A 136 7.17 -85.70 -3.12
C GLN A 136 8.62 -85.76 -2.64
N GLN A 137 9.20 -86.94 -2.41
CA GLN A 137 10.56 -87.09 -1.89
C GLN A 137 11.66 -86.54 -2.81
N SER A 138 11.56 -86.74 -4.13
CA SER A 138 12.50 -86.13 -5.11
C SER A 138 12.40 -84.60 -5.10
N LEU A 139 11.17 -84.05 -5.12
CA LEU A 139 10.96 -82.60 -5.09
C LEU A 139 11.31 -81.98 -3.73
N GLU A 140 11.10 -82.66 -2.61
CA GLU A 140 11.61 -82.25 -1.30
C GLU A 140 13.14 -82.14 -1.30
N GLY A 141 13.85 -82.99 -2.05
CA GLY A 141 15.30 -82.92 -2.23
C GLY A 141 15.72 -81.65 -2.97
N SER A 142 15.23 -81.48 -4.20
CA SER A 142 15.53 -80.33 -5.06
C SER A 142 15.15 -79.00 -4.41
N ILE A 143 13.92 -78.86 -3.93
CA ILE A 143 13.43 -77.62 -3.30
C ILE A 143 14.28 -77.29 -2.06
N ARG A 144 14.70 -78.28 -1.26
CA ARG A 144 15.58 -78.07 -0.10
C ARG A 144 16.97 -77.58 -0.51
N GLY A 145 17.51 -78.08 -1.61
CA GLY A 145 18.76 -77.58 -2.20
C GLY A 145 18.64 -76.13 -2.68
N LEU A 146 17.56 -75.81 -3.39
CA LEU A 146 17.31 -74.48 -3.95
C LEU A 146 17.04 -73.41 -2.87
N ILE A 147 16.33 -73.75 -1.78
CA ILE A 147 16.16 -72.85 -0.62
C ILE A 147 17.52 -72.51 -0.01
N GLY A 148 18.43 -73.48 0.16
CA GLY A 148 19.76 -73.24 0.73
C GLY A 148 20.66 -72.33 -0.12
N GLY A 149 20.36 -72.17 -1.41
CA GLY A 149 21.12 -71.34 -2.34
C GLY A 149 20.65 -69.88 -2.48
N GLN A 150 19.51 -69.50 -1.91
CA GLN A 150 18.91 -68.16 -2.08
C GLN A 150 18.33 -67.64 -0.74
N PRO A 151 18.31 -66.30 -0.51
CA PRO A 151 17.69 -65.73 0.67
C PRO A 151 16.17 -65.67 0.53
N VAL A 152 15.43 -65.79 1.64
CA VAL A 152 13.96 -65.82 1.66
C VAL A 152 13.31 -64.58 1.02
N ASP A 153 13.92 -63.39 1.15
CA ASP A 153 13.50 -62.18 0.42
C ASP A 153 13.38 -62.39 -1.10
N ASP A 154 14.30 -63.14 -1.71
CA ASP A 154 14.33 -63.35 -3.16
C ASP A 154 13.48 -64.54 -3.61
N LEU A 155 13.32 -65.56 -2.75
CA LEU A 155 12.34 -66.63 -2.94
C LEU A 155 10.91 -66.05 -3.00
N VAL A 156 10.57 -65.13 -2.09
CA VAL A 156 9.26 -64.47 -2.02
C VAL A 156 9.04 -63.48 -3.18
N LYS A 157 10.10 -62.85 -3.72
CA LYS A 157 9.99 -62.02 -4.94
C LYS A 157 9.81 -62.87 -6.21
N ASN A 158 10.36 -64.09 -6.25
CA ASN A 158 10.53 -64.86 -7.49
C ASN A 158 9.94 -66.28 -7.43
N PHE A 159 8.80 -66.48 -6.76
CA PHE A 159 8.11 -67.79 -6.65
C PHE A 159 8.10 -68.60 -7.96
N SER A 160 7.70 -67.98 -9.08
CA SER A 160 7.62 -68.64 -10.39
C SER A 160 8.96 -69.18 -10.90
N ARG A 161 10.07 -68.53 -10.51
CA ARG A 161 11.43 -68.99 -10.85
C ARG A 161 11.84 -70.17 -9.98
N LEU A 162 11.61 -70.13 -8.67
CA LEU A 162 11.89 -71.28 -7.79
C LEU A 162 11.14 -72.54 -8.25
N ALA A 163 9.87 -72.39 -8.66
CA ALA A 163 9.10 -73.50 -9.23
C ALA A 163 9.66 -74.00 -10.57
N ALA A 164 10.12 -73.12 -11.47
CA ALA A 164 10.72 -73.50 -12.74
C ALA A 164 12.09 -74.20 -12.56
N ASP A 165 12.93 -73.67 -11.67
CA ASP A 165 14.27 -74.21 -11.39
C ASP A 165 14.15 -75.61 -10.74
N ALA A 166 13.21 -75.81 -9.78
CA ALA A 166 12.95 -77.12 -9.14
C ALA A 166 12.40 -78.17 -10.13
N VAL A 167 11.49 -77.77 -11.03
CA VAL A 167 11.00 -78.66 -12.10
C VAL A 167 12.11 -79.01 -13.09
N ASN A 168 13.03 -78.08 -13.38
CA ASN A 168 14.13 -78.34 -14.31
C ASN A 168 15.21 -79.26 -13.73
N GLU A 169 15.53 -79.13 -12.43
CA GLU A 169 16.45 -80.01 -11.71
C GLU A 169 15.91 -81.45 -11.62
N THR A 170 14.68 -81.62 -11.10
CA THR A 170 14.04 -82.95 -10.97
C THR A 170 13.65 -83.60 -12.30
N LYS A 171 13.66 -82.85 -13.41
CA LYS A 171 13.31 -83.35 -14.76
C LYS A 171 14.08 -84.60 -15.17
N GLY A 172 15.36 -84.70 -14.80
CA GLY A 172 16.20 -85.86 -15.08
C GLY A 172 15.71 -87.09 -14.34
N GLU A 173 15.67 -87.01 -13.00
CA GLU A 173 15.22 -88.10 -12.12
C GLU A 173 13.83 -88.61 -12.51
N LEU A 174 12.87 -87.71 -12.67
CA LEU A 174 11.49 -88.07 -12.96
C LEU A 174 11.34 -88.68 -14.37
N ALA A 175 12.11 -88.23 -15.36
CA ALA A 175 12.13 -88.85 -16.69
C ALA A 175 12.71 -90.28 -16.67
N GLU A 176 13.67 -90.57 -15.77
CA GLU A 176 14.11 -91.94 -15.49
C GLU A 176 13.02 -92.76 -14.78
N LEU A 177 12.23 -92.17 -13.89
CA LEU A 177 11.06 -92.83 -13.28
C LEU A 177 9.92 -93.09 -14.30
N GLY A 178 9.96 -92.46 -15.47
CA GLY A 178 8.89 -92.52 -16.48
C GLY A 178 7.75 -91.53 -16.21
N LEU A 179 8.01 -90.51 -15.40
CA LEU A 179 7.07 -89.50 -14.93
C LEU A 179 7.38 -88.13 -15.55
N GLN A 180 6.37 -87.28 -15.62
CA GLN A 180 6.48 -85.90 -16.08
C GLN A 180 5.65 -84.97 -15.17
N ILE A 181 6.28 -83.91 -14.67
CA ILE A 181 5.57 -82.77 -14.07
C ILE A 181 4.92 -81.97 -15.20
N GLU A 182 3.65 -81.63 -15.04
CA GLU A 182 2.92 -80.72 -15.94
C GLU A 182 2.93 -79.29 -15.42
N THR A 183 2.66 -79.11 -14.12
CA THR A 183 2.74 -77.81 -13.45
C THR A 183 3.18 -77.95 -12.01
N MET A 184 4.07 -77.09 -11.54
CA MET A 184 4.36 -76.88 -10.12
C MET A 184 3.94 -75.46 -9.73
N ASN A 185 3.18 -75.31 -8.65
CA ASN A 185 2.79 -74.02 -8.10
C ASN A 185 3.18 -73.96 -6.64
N ILE A 186 3.89 -72.90 -6.23
CA ILE A 186 4.11 -72.60 -4.81
C ILE A 186 2.87 -71.82 -4.32
N ARG A 187 2.30 -72.25 -3.20
CA ARG A 187 1.17 -71.57 -2.56
C ARG A 187 1.66 -70.46 -1.62
N GLU A 188 2.67 -70.77 -0.82
CA GLU A 188 3.05 -69.98 0.35
C GLU A 188 4.50 -70.27 0.76
N ILE A 189 5.15 -69.24 1.33
CA ILE A 189 6.44 -69.35 1.99
C ILE A 189 6.31 -68.76 3.40
N GLU A 190 6.58 -69.57 4.40
CA GLU A 190 6.54 -69.20 5.82
C GLU A 190 7.94 -69.25 6.42
N THR A 191 8.19 -68.50 7.50
CA THR A 191 9.41 -68.62 8.31
C THR A 191 9.09 -69.27 9.67
N PRO A 192 8.94 -70.60 9.76
CA PRO A 192 8.48 -71.26 10.99
C PRO A 192 9.43 -71.00 12.18
N GLY A 193 8.87 -70.40 13.24
CA GLY A 193 9.62 -70.00 14.43
C GLY A 193 10.30 -68.63 14.34
N SER A 194 10.04 -67.84 13.29
CA SER A 194 10.58 -66.48 13.13
C SER A 194 9.53 -65.51 12.59
N THR A 195 9.46 -64.31 13.15
CA THR A 195 8.60 -63.21 12.68
C THR A 195 9.20 -62.44 11.49
N TYR A 196 10.38 -62.83 11.00
CA TYR A 196 11.17 -62.09 10.01
C TYR A 196 10.35 -61.54 8.83
N LEU A 197 9.58 -62.37 8.11
CA LEU A 197 8.78 -61.90 6.96
C LEU A 197 7.65 -60.93 7.37
N ALA A 198 7.05 -61.10 8.54
CA ALA A 198 6.02 -60.21 9.05
C ALA A 198 6.60 -58.86 9.52
N ASP A 199 7.77 -58.86 10.13
CA ASP A 199 8.50 -57.64 10.53
C ASP A 199 9.04 -56.90 9.29
N ARG A 200 9.55 -57.64 8.30
CA ARG A 200 9.99 -57.14 6.99
C ARG A 200 8.85 -56.47 6.23
N GLY A 201 7.69 -57.13 6.15
CA GLY A 201 6.48 -56.58 5.54
C GLY A 201 5.97 -55.32 6.26
N ARG A 202 6.04 -55.29 7.60
CA ARG A 202 5.68 -54.10 8.39
C ARG A 202 6.62 -52.92 8.15
N ALA A 203 7.93 -53.19 8.04
CA ALA A 203 8.93 -52.17 7.73
C ALA A 203 8.74 -51.62 6.31
N GLU A 204 8.54 -52.48 5.31
CA GLU A 204 8.31 -52.07 3.92
C GLU A 204 7.01 -51.25 3.79
N ALA A 205 5.93 -51.65 4.47
CA ALA A 205 4.69 -50.88 4.52
C ALA A 205 4.85 -49.51 5.20
N ALA A 206 5.70 -49.42 6.23
CA ALA A 206 6.02 -48.14 6.88
C ALA A 206 6.84 -47.21 5.97
N VAL A 207 7.80 -47.74 5.21
CA VAL A 207 8.58 -46.98 4.21
C VAL A 207 7.69 -46.54 3.05
N ALA A 208 6.82 -47.42 2.54
CA ALA A 208 5.86 -47.08 1.51
C ALA A 208 4.90 -45.97 1.96
N LYS A 209 4.41 -46.02 3.22
CA LYS A 209 3.62 -44.93 3.80
C LYS A 209 4.43 -43.64 3.94
N GLN A 210 5.66 -43.70 4.49
CA GLN A 210 6.51 -42.52 4.64
C GLN A 210 6.77 -41.82 3.29
N ASN A 211 7.02 -42.59 2.24
CA ASN A 211 7.22 -42.06 0.88
C ASN A 211 5.94 -41.43 0.32
N ALA A 212 4.76 -41.98 0.62
CA ALA A 212 3.47 -41.38 0.26
C ALA A 212 3.21 -40.08 1.05
N ASP A 213 3.38 -40.10 2.38
CA ASP A 213 3.22 -38.94 3.26
C ASP A 213 4.15 -37.78 2.82
N VAL A 214 5.39 -38.07 2.42
CA VAL A 214 6.36 -37.08 1.90
C VAL A 214 5.98 -36.57 0.50
N ALA A 215 5.53 -37.44 -0.41
CA ALA A 215 5.11 -37.03 -1.75
C ALA A 215 3.83 -36.16 -1.72
N GLU A 216 2.90 -36.45 -0.82
CA GLU A 216 1.70 -35.64 -0.57
C GLU A 216 2.09 -34.27 0.00
N ALA A 217 2.92 -34.22 1.05
CA ALA A 217 3.40 -32.97 1.64
C ALA A 217 4.21 -32.09 0.65
N GLU A 218 5.01 -32.69 -0.25
CA GLU A 218 5.69 -31.92 -1.31
C GLU A 218 4.70 -31.42 -2.37
N ALA A 219 3.72 -32.23 -2.79
CA ALA A 219 2.68 -31.80 -3.71
C ALA A 219 1.84 -30.64 -3.13
N GLU A 220 1.46 -30.71 -1.85
CA GLU A 220 0.81 -29.62 -1.14
C GLU A 220 1.69 -28.36 -1.08
N ARG A 221 2.98 -28.50 -0.76
CA ARG A 221 3.94 -27.37 -0.71
C ARG A 221 4.07 -26.69 -2.06
N ILE A 222 4.16 -27.46 -3.15
CA ILE A 222 4.22 -26.94 -4.53
C ILE A 222 2.92 -26.22 -4.88
N ALA A 223 1.76 -26.80 -4.57
CA ALA A 223 0.46 -26.19 -4.81
C ALA A 223 0.26 -24.89 -3.99
N ALA A 224 0.72 -24.86 -2.74
CA ALA A 224 0.67 -23.67 -1.89
C ALA A 224 1.57 -22.54 -2.42
N LEU A 225 2.82 -22.85 -2.81
CA LEU A 225 3.72 -21.88 -3.42
C LEU A 225 3.16 -21.32 -4.75
N ALA A 226 2.57 -22.18 -5.59
CA ALA A 226 1.91 -21.75 -6.82
C ALA A 226 0.69 -20.84 -6.55
N ARG A 227 -0.12 -21.12 -5.51
CA ARG A 227 -1.20 -20.23 -5.07
C ARG A 227 -0.67 -18.88 -4.60
N ILE A 228 0.37 -18.88 -3.76
CA ILE A 228 1.01 -17.64 -3.25
C ILE A 228 1.52 -16.78 -4.40
N GLY A 229 2.27 -17.35 -5.34
CA GLY A 229 2.76 -16.64 -6.53
C GLY A 229 1.65 -16.05 -7.39
N ASN A 230 0.56 -16.80 -7.62
CA ASN A 230 -0.62 -16.30 -8.33
C ASN A 230 -1.31 -15.14 -7.57
N THR A 231 -1.44 -15.23 -6.24
CA THR A 231 -2.02 -14.14 -5.43
C THR A 231 -1.13 -12.89 -5.41
N GLN A 232 0.19 -13.04 -5.32
CA GLN A 232 1.13 -11.93 -5.41
C GLN A 232 1.04 -11.23 -6.77
N GLN A 233 1.11 -11.99 -7.87
CA GLN A 233 1.02 -11.42 -9.21
C GLN A 233 -0.36 -10.78 -9.49
N THR A 234 -1.41 -11.22 -8.79
CA THR A 234 -2.74 -10.59 -8.84
C THR A 234 -2.75 -9.27 -8.06
N ALA A 235 -2.16 -9.24 -6.86
CA ALA A 235 -2.03 -8.02 -6.06
C ALA A 235 -1.13 -6.96 -6.72
N GLU A 236 -0.02 -7.38 -7.34
CA GLU A 236 0.86 -6.50 -8.13
C GLU A 236 0.12 -5.91 -9.34
N ARG A 237 -0.67 -6.72 -10.05
CA ARG A 237 -1.52 -6.23 -11.16
C ARG A 237 -2.63 -5.30 -10.68
N GLN A 238 -3.25 -5.58 -9.54
CA GLN A 238 -4.25 -4.68 -8.96
C GLN A 238 -3.63 -3.33 -8.56
N LEU A 239 -2.47 -3.34 -7.88
CA LEU A 239 -1.74 -2.12 -7.53
C LEU A 239 -1.35 -1.30 -8.78
N GLN A 240 -0.93 -1.95 -9.86
CA GLN A 240 -0.65 -1.28 -11.13
C GLN A 240 -1.91 -0.65 -11.75
N LEU A 241 -3.07 -1.34 -11.68
CA LEU A 241 -4.35 -0.79 -12.14
C LEU A 241 -4.79 0.40 -11.27
N ASP A 242 -4.70 0.29 -9.96
CA ASP A 242 -5.11 1.34 -9.01
C ASP A 242 -4.24 2.60 -9.17
N VAL A 243 -2.91 2.43 -9.28
CA VAL A 243 -1.97 3.53 -9.57
C VAL A 243 -2.26 4.15 -10.93
N ARG A 244 -2.59 3.34 -11.96
CA ARG A 244 -2.91 3.87 -13.29
C ARG A 244 -4.25 4.60 -13.33
N GLN A 245 -5.25 4.13 -12.59
CA GLN A 245 -6.52 4.85 -12.40
C GLN A 245 -6.30 6.16 -11.63
N ALA A 246 -5.49 6.17 -10.59
CA ALA A 246 -5.15 7.39 -9.85
C ALA A 246 -4.41 8.42 -10.73
N GLN A 247 -3.48 7.97 -11.60
CA GLN A 247 -2.83 8.83 -12.60
C GLN A 247 -3.85 9.42 -13.60
N ILE A 248 -4.68 8.58 -14.22
CA ILE A 248 -5.71 9.03 -15.18
C ILE A 248 -6.69 9.99 -14.51
N LYS A 249 -7.07 9.73 -13.25
CA LYS A 249 -7.92 10.64 -12.49
C LYS A 249 -7.23 11.98 -12.23
N ALA A 250 -5.98 12.00 -11.75
CA ALA A 250 -5.25 13.25 -11.54
C ALA A 250 -5.05 14.05 -12.84
N GLU A 251 -4.84 13.36 -13.97
CA GLU A 251 -4.72 13.96 -15.30
C GLU A 251 -6.05 14.52 -15.82
N THR A 252 -7.17 13.81 -15.61
CA THR A 252 -8.51 14.28 -15.99
C THR A 252 -9.05 15.37 -15.07
N ASP A 253 -8.88 15.27 -13.74
CA ASP A 253 -9.22 16.32 -12.77
C ASP A 253 -8.42 17.60 -13.09
N ARG A 254 -7.13 17.47 -13.46
CA ARG A 254 -6.30 18.59 -13.92
C ARG A 254 -6.81 19.20 -15.23
N ALA A 255 -7.04 18.39 -16.26
CA ALA A 255 -7.55 18.88 -17.54
C ALA A 255 -8.92 19.55 -17.40
N GLN A 256 -9.79 19.03 -16.52
CA GLN A 256 -11.08 19.62 -16.20
C GLN A 256 -10.92 20.93 -15.43
N ALA A 257 -9.96 21.04 -14.50
CA ALA A 257 -9.66 22.29 -13.81
C ALA A 257 -9.09 23.36 -14.76
N GLU A 258 -8.16 22.99 -15.64
CA GLU A 258 -7.60 23.88 -16.67
C GLU A 258 -8.68 24.35 -17.66
N ALA A 259 -9.58 23.45 -18.10
CA ALA A 259 -10.72 23.80 -18.95
C ALA A 259 -11.76 24.70 -18.22
N SER A 260 -12.02 24.45 -16.94
CA SER A 260 -12.94 25.25 -16.13
C SER A 260 -12.38 26.66 -15.89
N ALA A 261 -11.10 26.77 -15.52
CA ALA A 261 -10.41 28.04 -15.38
C ALA A 261 -10.31 28.83 -16.70
N ALA A 262 -10.13 28.16 -17.84
CA ALA A 262 -10.21 28.79 -19.15
C ALA A 262 -11.62 29.32 -19.45
N GLY A 263 -12.67 28.58 -19.07
CA GLY A 263 -14.06 29.02 -19.19
C GLY A 263 -14.40 30.21 -18.29
N GLU A 264 -13.92 30.21 -17.04
CA GLU A 264 -14.07 31.33 -16.11
C GLU A 264 -13.28 32.57 -16.57
N LEU A 265 -12.05 32.39 -17.07
CA LEU A 265 -11.25 33.47 -17.64
C LEU A 265 -11.92 34.05 -18.91
N ALA A 266 -12.51 33.21 -19.77
CA ALA A 266 -13.26 33.67 -20.94
C ALA A 266 -14.49 34.50 -20.54
N ARG A 267 -15.22 34.09 -19.50
CA ARG A 267 -16.31 34.90 -18.91
C ARG A 267 -15.80 36.20 -18.33
N ALA A 268 -14.76 36.18 -17.49
CA ALA A 268 -14.19 37.40 -16.91
C ALA A 268 -13.67 38.39 -17.96
N MET A 269 -13.14 37.91 -19.10
CA MET A 269 -12.78 38.76 -20.24
C MET A 269 -14.02 39.32 -20.96
N GLN A 270 -15.08 38.53 -21.12
CA GLN A 270 -16.36 39.00 -21.67
C GLN A 270 -17.02 40.05 -20.77
N ASP A 271 -17.11 39.78 -19.47
CA ASP A 271 -17.67 40.68 -18.45
C ASP A 271 -16.88 41.99 -18.39
N LYS A 272 -15.55 41.92 -18.48
CA LYS A 272 -14.70 43.12 -18.58
C LYS A 272 -15.00 43.93 -19.84
N LEU A 273 -15.15 43.28 -21.00
CA LEU A 273 -15.48 43.97 -22.26
C LEU A 273 -16.86 44.64 -22.21
N VAL A 274 -17.84 44.01 -21.55
CA VAL A 274 -19.16 44.61 -21.31
C VAL A 274 -19.05 45.81 -20.35
N ALA A 275 -18.38 45.66 -19.21
CA ALA A 275 -18.17 46.75 -18.25
C ALA A 275 -17.38 47.93 -18.85
N GLU A 276 -16.45 47.67 -19.77
CA GLU A 276 -15.73 48.71 -20.52
C GLU A 276 -16.68 49.47 -21.45
N GLN A 277 -17.54 48.78 -22.20
CA GLN A 277 -18.58 49.40 -23.03
C GLN A 277 -19.61 50.21 -22.20
N GLU A 278 -20.08 49.66 -21.07
CA GLU A 278 -20.97 50.35 -20.14
C GLU A 278 -20.31 51.60 -19.54
N SER A 279 -19.03 51.54 -19.18
CA SER A 279 -18.29 52.70 -18.65
C SER A 279 -18.17 53.84 -19.67
N ILE A 280 -18.03 53.51 -20.96
CA ILE A 280 -18.01 54.49 -22.06
C ILE A 280 -19.40 55.13 -22.22
N ALA A 281 -20.47 54.33 -22.20
CA ALA A 281 -21.84 54.82 -22.29
C ALA A 281 -22.22 55.73 -21.10
N VAL A 282 -21.80 55.39 -19.88
CA VAL A 282 -21.99 56.23 -18.68
C VAL A 282 -21.18 57.52 -18.77
N ALA A 283 -19.94 57.48 -19.28
CA ALA A 283 -19.12 58.67 -19.49
C ALA A 283 -19.71 59.61 -20.56
N GLU A 284 -20.35 59.07 -21.60
CA GLU A 284 -21.07 59.84 -22.62
C GLU A 284 -22.35 60.49 -22.05
N GLN A 285 -23.15 59.75 -21.29
CA GLN A 285 -24.31 60.31 -20.58
C GLN A 285 -23.90 61.39 -19.56
N ALA A 286 -22.75 61.23 -18.89
CA ALA A 286 -22.22 62.23 -17.96
C ALA A 286 -21.85 63.54 -18.67
N LYS A 287 -21.27 63.49 -19.88
CA LYS A 287 -21.03 64.68 -20.70
C LYS A 287 -22.32 65.39 -21.10
N VAL A 288 -23.32 64.64 -21.59
CA VAL A 288 -24.64 65.22 -21.95
C VAL A 288 -25.31 65.88 -20.74
N ASN A 289 -25.22 65.29 -19.55
CA ASN A 289 -25.74 65.92 -18.33
C ASN A 289 -24.93 67.16 -17.90
N GLN A 290 -23.60 67.18 -18.09
CA GLN A 290 -22.79 68.38 -17.85
C GLN A 290 -23.16 69.52 -18.81
N GLU A 291 -23.35 69.24 -20.10
CA GLU A 291 -23.81 70.22 -21.09
C GLU A 291 -25.19 70.79 -20.73
N ARG A 292 -26.12 69.94 -20.29
CA ARG A 292 -27.44 70.37 -19.80
C ARG A 292 -27.35 71.29 -18.57
N LEU A 293 -26.60 70.90 -17.52
CA LEU A 293 -26.41 71.74 -16.33
C LEU A 293 -25.74 73.08 -16.67
N ASN A 294 -24.78 73.08 -17.61
CA ASN A 294 -24.08 74.30 -18.02
C ASN A 294 -25.04 75.33 -18.64
N ILE A 295 -25.98 74.87 -19.48
CA ILE A 295 -27.05 75.71 -20.05
C ILE A 295 -28.00 76.19 -18.94
N GLU A 296 -28.50 75.27 -18.11
CA GLU A 296 -29.54 75.55 -17.11
C GLU A 296 -29.07 76.47 -15.98
N VAL A 297 -27.79 76.43 -15.59
CA VAL A 297 -27.24 77.23 -14.49
C VAL A 297 -26.64 78.57 -14.95
N ARG A 298 -25.91 78.61 -16.07
CA ARG A 298 -25.24 79.87 -16.50
C ARG A 298 -26.21 80.90 -17.05
N GLN A 299 -27.19 80.47 -17.86
CA GLN A 299 -28.09 81.38 -18.56
C GLN A 299 -28.90 82.30 -17.62
N PRO A 300 -29.49 81.83 -16.49
CA PRO A 300 -30.10 82.73 -15.51
C PRO A 300 -29.08 83.52 -14.67
N ALA A 301 -27.91 82.95 -14.38
CA ALA A 301 -26.88 83.63 -13.58
C ALA A 301 -26.27 84.85 -14.28
N GLU A 302 -26.00 84.75 -15.59
CA GLU A 302 -25.47 85.85 -16.39
C GLU A 302 -26.52 86.97 -16.58
N ALA A 303 -27.80 86.62 -16.70
CA ALA A 303 -28.90 87.59 -16.70
C ALA A 303 -29.03 88.34 -15.36
N ALA A 304 -28.91 87.63 -14.22
CA ALA A 304 -28.95 88.25 -12.89
C ALA A 304 -27.75 89.17 -12.63
N ALA A 305 -26.55 88.78 -13.08
CA ALA A 305 -25.35 89.61 -12.97
C ALA A 305 -25.50 90.93 -13.74
N TYR A 306 -26.00 90.88 -14.99
CA TYR A 306 -26.19 92.09 -15.82
C TYR A 306 -27.18 93.09 -15.18
N ALA A 307 -28.27 92.61 -14.58
CA ALA A 307 -29.24 93.46 -13.89
C ALA A 307 -28.65 94.14 -12.63
N SER A 308 -27.74 93.48 -11.91
CA SER A 308 -27.12 94.07 -10.71
C SER A 308 -26.16 95.22 -11.03
N VAL A 309 -25.43 95.15 -12.16
CA VAL A 309 -24.51 96.20 -12.58
C VAL A 309 -25.26 97.49 -12.91
N GLN A 310 -26.34 97.39 -13.71
CA GLN A 310 -27.05 98.59 -14.17
C GLN A 310 -27.71 99.38 -13.02
N ASN A 311 -28.23 98.68 -12.00
CA ASN A 311 -28.78 99.32 -10.80
C ASN A 311 -27.71 100.08 -10.01
N ALA A 312 -26.51 99.51 -9.85
CA ALA A 312 -25.39 100.15 -9.14
C ALA A 312 -24.80 101.36 -9.89
N GLU A 313 -24.95 101.39 -11.22
CA GLU A 313 -24.53 102.51 -12.06
C GLU A 313 -25.50 103.71 -11.90
N ALA A 314 -26.82 103.44 -11.93
CA ALA A 314 -27.85 104.45 -11.70
C ALA A 314 -27.78 105.13 -10.32
N GLU A 315 -27.45 104.38 -9.26
CA GLU A 315 -27.27 104.95 -7.91
C GLU A 315 -26.05 105.87 -7.81
N ARG A 316 -24.97 105.59 -8.56
CA ARG A 316 -23.74 106.42 -8.56
C ARG A 316 -23.97 107.78 -9.21
N ASP A 317 -24.63 107.82 -10.36
CA ASP A 317 -24.86 109.08 -11.07
C ASP A 317 -25.81 110.00 -10.32
N ALA A 318 -26.83 109.44 -9.65
CA ALA A 318 -27.69 110.18 -8.73
C ALA A 318 -26.93 110.80 -7.54
N ALA A 319 -25.96 110.05 -6.97
CA ALA A 319 -25.13 110.53 -5.86
C ALA A 319 -24.15 111.64 -6.30
N ASN A 320 -23.50 111.49 -7.46
CA ASN A 320 -22.53 112.46 -7.98
C ASN A 320 -23.19 113.83 -8.26
N ALA A 321 -24.35 113.84 -8.91
CA ALA A 321 -25.08 115.07 -9.26
C ALA A 321 -25.50 115.89 -8.02
N ALA A 322 -25.76 115.24 -6.88
CA ALA A 322 -26.10 115.92 -5.62
C ALA A 322 -24.89 116.68 -5.02
N VAL A 323 -23.68 116.12 -5.14
CA VAL A 323 -22.46 116.68 -4.54
C VAL A 323 -21.98 117.93 -5.30
N GLU A 324 -21.98 117.91 -6.63
CA GLU A 324 -21.57 119.06 -7.44
C GLU A 324 -22.46 120.30 -7.19
N ALA A 325 -23.77 120.09 -7.04
CA ALA A 325 -24.75 121.12 -6.74
C ALA A 325 -24.59 121.76 -5.34
N GLU A 326 -23.82 121.15 -4.43
CA GLU A 326 -23.47 121.72 -3.12
C GLU A 326 -22.08 122.37 -3.11
N ALA A 327 -21.11 121.80 -3.84
CA ALA A 327 -19.80 122.40 -4.05
C ALA A 327 -19.88 123.79 -4.69
N PHE A 328 -20.68 123.93 -5.78
CA PHE A 328 -20.83 125.19 -6.51
C PHE A 328 -21.48 126.33 -5.69
N ARG A 329 -22.29 126.00 -4.67
CA ARG A 329 -22.87 126.99 -3.75
C ARG A 329 -21.88 127.48 -2.68
N ARG A 330 -20.89 126.67 -2.30
CA ARG A 330 -19.86 127.06 -1.31
C ARG A 330 -18.80 127.99 -1.88
N THR A 331 -18.43 127.85 -3.16
CA THR A 331 -17.40 128.69 -3.78
C THR A 331 -17.85 130.14 -3.97
N GLN A 332 -19.03 130.39 -4.55
CA GLN A 332 -19.51 131.76 -4.78
C GLN A 332 -19.71 132.58 -3.49
N LEU A 333 -20.05 131.95 -2.37
CA LEU A 333 -20.16 132.63 -1.08
C LEU A 333 -18.78 133.01 -0.48
N ALA A 334 -17.70 132.32 -0.85
CA ALA A 334 -16.34 132.62 -0.39
C ALA A 334 -15.72 133.81 -1.15
N ASP A 335 -15.88 133.86 -2.48
CA ASP A 335 -15.32 134.94 -3.30
C ASP A 335 -16.01 136.30 -3.03
N ALA A 336 -17.30 136.29 -2.68
CA ALA A 336 -18.02 137.48 -2.22
C ALA A 336 -17.44 138.05 -0.91
N ALA A 337 -17.06 137.20 0.04
CA ALA A 337 -16.51 137.62 1.33
C ALA A 337 -15.08 138.21 1.18
N ARG A 338 -14.27 137.65 0.28
CA ARG A 338 -12.88 138.09 0.06
C ARG A 338 -12.80 139.52 -0.49
N ASN A 339 -13.65 139.85 -1.47
CA ASN A 339 -13.66 141.17 -2.10
C ASN A 339 -14.10 142.30 -1.16
N ALA A 340 -14.86 142.00 -0.09
CA ALA A 340 -15.21 142.99 0.93
C ALA A 340 -13.97 143.37 1.77
N ALA A 341 -13.24 142.38 2.29
CA ALA A 341 -12.11 142.58 3.19
C ALA A 341 -10.94 143.35 2.56
N GLU A 342 -10.66 143.12 1.27
CA GLU A 342 -9.56 143.79 0.56
C GLU A 342 -9.84 145.29 0.34
N ASN A 343 -11.11 145.74 0.35
CA ASN A 343 -11.47 147.15 0.22
C ASN A 343 -11.42 147.94 1.55
N GLU A 344 -11.77 147.33 2.68
CA GLU A 344 -11.67 147.99 3.99
C GLU A 344 -10.20 148.21 4.42
N ALA A 345 -9.30 147.28 4.06
CA ALA A 345 -7.86 147.43 4.33
C ALA A 345 -7.26 148.68 3.66
N ALA A 346 -7.63 148.96 2.41
CA ALA A 346 -7.13 150.11 1.65
C ALA A 346 -7.55 151.47 2.24
N ALA A 347 -8.71 151.54 2.89
CA ALA A 347 -9.21 152.76 3.53
C ALA A 347 -8.38 153.16 4.77
N VAL A 348 -7.96 152.18 5.58
CA VAL A 348 -7.22 152.42 6.83
C VAL A 348 -5.79 152.91 6.56
N GLU A 349 -5.10 152.35 5.56
CA GLU A 349 -3.76 152.83 5.17
C GLU A 349 -3.75 154.25 4.58
N ALA A 350 -4.88 154.72 4.04
CA ALA A 350 -5.00 156.09 3.54
C ALA A 350 -5.11 157.09 4.71
N ALA A 351 -5.92 156.77 5.73
CA ALA A 351 -6.09 157.60 6.92
C ALA A 351 -4.79 157.77 7.72
N GLY A 352 -4.11 156.67 8.05
CA GLY A 352 -2.88 156.71 8.87
C GLY A 352 -1.73 157.53 8.25
N ARG A 353 -1.66 157.60 6.90
CA ARG A 353 -0.68 158.44 6.20
C ARG A 353 -1.00 159.93 6.24
N ALA A 354 -2.27 160.31 6.36
CA ALA A 354 -2.67 161.72 6.53
C ALA A 354 -2.33 162.23 7.94
N GLU A 355 -2.60 161.44 8.98
CA GLU A 355 -2.31 161.81 10.37
C GLU A 355 -0.80 161.93 10.63
N ALA A 356 0.01 161.02 10.09
CA ALA A 356 1.47 161.06 10.20
C ALA A 356 2.08 162.35 9.61
N ALA A 357 1.49 162.90 8.54
CA ALA A 357 1.93 164.18 7.95
C ALA A 357 1.58 165.37 8.85
N ALA A 358 0.37 165.38 9.45
CA ALA A 358 -0.09 166.45 10.33
C ALA A 358 0.72 166.54 11.64
N ILE A 359 1.08 165.40 12.23
CA ILE A 359 1.92 165.35 13.44
C ILE A 359 3.31 165.92 13.17
N LYS A 360 3.92 165.58 12.02
CA LYS A 360 5.25 166.07 11.64
C LYS A 360 5.30 167.59 11.40
N ALA A 361 4.19 168.19 10.95
CA ALA A 361 4.07 169.64 10.80
C ALA A 361 3.97 170.37 12.15
N LYS A 362 3.22 169.83 13.13
CA LYS A 362 3.12 170.42 14.48
C LYS A 362 4.45 170.43 15.22
N GLY A 363 5.18 169.32 15.20
CA GLY A 363 6.46 169.19 15.93
C GLY A 363 7.56 170.15 15.46
N LEU A 364 7.45 170.74 14.27
CA LEU A 364 8.34 171.80 13.79
C LEU A 364 7.95 173.17 14.36
N ALA A 365 6.66 173.50 14.40
CA ALA A 365 6.17 174.77 14.95
C ALA A 365 6.32 174.87 16.47
N GLU A 366 6.23 173.75 17.19
CA GLU A 366 6.45 173.72 18.65
C GLU A 366 7.93 173.91 19.03
N ALA A 367 8.89 173.60 18.15
CA ALA A 367 10.31 173.85 18.39
C ALA A 367 10.65 175.36 18.34
N GLU A 368 10.22 176.06 17.28
CA GLU A 368 10.46 177.50 17.11
C GLU A 368 9.82 178.34 18.24
N ALA A 369 8.71 177.86 18.82
CA ALA A 369 8.05 178.49 19.96
C ALA A 369 8.83 178.35 21.29
N VAL A 370 9.68 177.32 21.44
CA VAL A 370 10.47 177.08 22.67
C VAL A 370 11.74 177.93 22.68
N ASP A 371 12.43 178.10 21.55
CA ASP A 371 13.55 179.05 21.43
C ASP A 371 13.10 180.48 21.78
N ALA A 372 11.94 180.90 21.27
CA ALA A 372 11.35 182.21 21.56
C ALA A 372 10.98 182.42 23.06
N LEU A 373 10.78 181.35 23.83
CA LEU A 373 10.46 181.46 25.26
C LEU A 373 11.71 181.60 26.15
N ALA A 374 12.86 181.11 25.69
CA ALA A 374 14.10 181.06 26.46
C ALA A 374 14.76 182.45 26.63
N GLU A 375 14.71 183.31 25.62
CA GLU A 375 15.28 184.67 25.69
C GLU A 375 14.53 185.60 26.67
N ALA A 376 13.27 185.26 27.03
CA ALA A 376 12.35 186.20 27.68
C ALA A 376 12.47 186.33 29.21
N GLN A 377 13.02 185.33 29.92
CA GLN A 377 12.99 185.29 31.40
C GLN A 377 14.32 185.62 32.10
N GLY A 378 15.24 186.30 31.42
CA GLY A 378 16.52 186.77 31.99
C GLY A 378 16.42 187.91 33.02
N LYS A 379 15.31 188.07 33.76
CA LYS A 379 15.09 189.19 34.70
C LYS A 379 14.33 188.78 35.97
N PHE A 380 14.98 188.97 37.13
CA PHE A 380 14.52 188.74 38.52
C PHE A 380 14.28 187.26 38.90
N GLY A 381 14.77 186.71 40.02
CA GLY A 381 15.66 187.27 41.05
C GLY A 381 15.48 186.58 42.42
N GLN A 382 16.48 185.82 42.87
CA GLN A 382 16.66 185.24 44.23
C GLN A 382 15.78 184.03 44.67
N ALA A 383 16.30 182.83 44.40
CA ALA A 383 16.46 181.67 45.31
C ALA A 383 15.31 181.12 46.22
N ALA A 384 14.89 179.87 45.96
CA ALA A 384 14.50 178.88 47.00
C ALA A 384 14.64 177.40 46.52
N LEU A 385 15.05 176.53 47.44
CA LEU A 385 15.58 175.15 47.34
C LEU A 385 14.62 173.99 46.96
N ALA A 386 15.25 172.83 46.62
CA ALA A 386 14.89 171.43 46.99
C ALA A 386 13.74 170.67 46.27
N SER A 387 13.67 169.31 46.23
CA SER A 387 14.66 168.20 46.32
C SER A 387 13.97 166.80 46.06
N GLN A 388 14.75 165.70 46.09
CA GLN A 388 14.38 164.26 46.15
C GLN A 388 13.82 163.57 44.87
N VAL A 389 14.29 162.41 44.33
CA VAL A 389 15.39 161.42 44.58
C VAL A 389 15.04 160.07 45.29
N ILE A 390 15.09 158.96 44.49
CA ILE A 390 15.40 157.52 44.81
C ILE A 390 14.43 156.65 45.65
N SER A 391 14.14 155.40 45.18
CA SER A 391 14.37 154.12 45.93
C SER A 391 13.94 152.80 45.23
N ARG A 392 14.94 151.95 44.89
CA ARG A 392 15.00 150.44 44.91
C ARG A 392 13.93 149.61 44.13
N LEU A 393 14.14 148.39 43.57
CA LEU A 393 15.00 147.18 43.81
C LEU A 393 14.65 146.32 45.05
N PRO A 394 14.91 145.00 45.06
CA PRO A 394 15.05 144.01 43.97
C PRO A 394 13.71 143.20 43.83
N GLU A 395 13.50 141.87 43.67
CA GLU A 395 14.26 140.59 43.59
C GLU A 395 13.51 139.57 42.68
N ILE A 396 14.18 138.46 42.29
CA ILE A 396 13.56 137.21 41.79
C ILE A 396 14.27 136.03 42.48
N ALA A 397 13.64 135.34 43.43
CA ALA A 397 14.22 134.15 44.10
C ALA A 397 13.20 133.28 44.87
N ARG A 398 12.90 132.08 44.36
CA ARG A 398 12.61 130.79 45.07
C ARG A 398 12.14 129.75 44.05
N GLU A 399 13.04 128.89 43.58
CA GLU A 399 13.42 127.61 44.22
C GLU A 399 12.33 126.55 43.98
N MET A 400 12.50 125.52 43.12
CA MET A 400 13.67 124.64 42.87
C MET A 400 14.21 124.06 44.18
N ALA A 401 14.08 122.73 44.35
CA ALA A 401 14.49 121.94 45.52
C ALA A 401 13.63 122.09 46.81
N ALA A 402 12.38 121.60 46.75
CA ALA A 402 11.70 121.02 47.91
C ALA A 402 11.19 119.60 47.53
N PRO A 403 11.45 118.53 48.31
CA PRO A 403 11.57 117.17 47.76
C PRO A 403 10.50 116.16 48.24
N MET A 404 10.55 114.94 47.68
CA MET A 404 10.10 113.67 48.30
C MET A 404 8.73 113.68 49.01
N GLY A 405 7.65 113.60 48.22
CA GLY A 405 6.26 113.77 48.68
C GLY A 405 5.43 112.51 49.01
N ASN A 406 5.99 111.30 48.89
CA ASN A 406 5.45 110.00 49.37
C ASN A 406 4.13 109.44 48.75
N ILE A 407 3.91 108.12 48.64
CA ILE A 407 4.84 106.96 48.56
C ILE A 407 4.10 105.71 48.00
N ASP A 408 4.86 104.66 47.71
CA ASP A 408 4.43 103.35 47.18
C ASP A 408 3.69 102.42 48.19
N ALA A 409 2.92 101.47 47.65
CA ALA A 409 2.69 100.13 48.21
C ALA A 409 2.25 99.19 47.05
N LEU A 410 2.84 98.04 46.73
CA LEU A 410 3.67 97.02 47.41
C LEU A 410 2.92 96.09 48.37
N THR A 411 2.88 94.80 48.01
CA THR A 411 2.71 93.66 48.94
C THR A 411 3.42 92.44 48.36
N VAL A 412 4.03 91.61 49.20
CA VAL A 412 5.05 90.58 48.84
C VAL A 412 4.94 89.40 49.82
N VAL A 413 5.63 88.28 49.53
CA VAL A 413 5.96 87.13 50.44
C VAL A 413 4.80 86.14 50.69
N SER A 414 4.98 84.82 50.65
CA SER A 414 5.96 83.94 49.95
C SER A 414 5.49 82.48 50.03
N THR A 415 6.05 81.59 49.19
CA THR A 415 6.96 80.48 49.60
C THR A 415 7.52 79.78 48.36
N ASP A 416 8.85 79.82 48.21
CA ASP A 416 9.80 78.92 47.52
C ASP A 416 9.44 78.14 46.24
N GLY A 417 10.45 77.92 45.38
CA GLY A 417 10.43 76.72 44.53
C GLY A 417 11.52 76.60 43.46
N ALA A 418 11.53 77.53 42.49
CA ALA A 418 12.36 77.54 41.27
C ALA A 418 12.17 76.37 40.26
N ASN A 419 12.19 76.73 38.98
CA ASN A 419 12.11 75.83 37.82
C ASN A 419 13.27 74.82 37.79
N GLU A 420 13.05 73.54 37.42
CA GLU A 420 12.88 73.05 36.03
C GLU A 420 14.04 73.46 35.09
N LEU A 421 14.92 72.52 34.72
CA LEU A 421 15.81 72.69 33.57
C LEU A 421 16.19 71.36 32.86
N THR A 422 15.83 71.31 31.58
CA THR A 422 16.45 70.51 30.49
C THR A 422 16.09 69.01 30.34
N LYS A 423 15.52 68.71 29.16
CA LYS A 423 15.25 67.36 28.60
C LYS A 423 16.44 66.88 27.74
N SER A 424 16.75 65.57 27.68
CA SER A 424 17.12 64.89 26.41
C SER A 424 17.19 63.34 26.47
N VAL A 425 16.11 62.70 26.05
CA VAL A 425 16.00 61.57 25.08
C VAL A 425 17.26 60.74 24.68
N ALA A 426 17.11 59.41 24.80
CA ALA A 426 17.61 58.27 23.96
C ALA A 426 18.99 57.56 24.16
N ASN A 427 18.85 56.22 24.34
CA ASN A 427 19.58 55.09 23.71
C ASN A 427 21.12 54.93 23.82
N ASN A 428 21.57 54.05 24.72
CA ASN A 428 22.02 52.66 24.40
C ASN A 428 22.43 51.94 25.71
N MET A 429 22.02 50.69 26.01
CA MET A 429 22.19 49.40 25.30
C MET A 429 23.59 48.78 25.49
N THR A 430 23.89 48.26 26.70
CA THR A 430 24.53 46.95 26.99
C THR A 430 25.04 46.88 28.45
N GLN A 431 24.70 45.81 29.19
CA GLN A 431 25.65 44.94 29.95
C GLN A 431 24.94 43.95 30.92
N LEU A 432 24.57 42.78 30.38
CA LEU A 432 25.21 41.49 30.74
C LEU A 432 25.38 41.08 32.23
N GLN A 433 24.46 41.40 33.16
CA GLN A 433 24.58 40.91 34.56
C GLN A 433 23.51 39.90 35.01
N ASP A 434 22.24 40.02 34.60
CA ASP A 434 21.20 39.04 35.01
C ASP A 434 21.38 37.63 34.41
N VAL A 435 22.19 37.50 33.35
CA VAL A 435 22.52 36.20 32.72
C VAL A 435 23.42 35.33 33.61
N VAL A 436 24.14 35.91 34.58
CA VAL A 436 25.13 35.19 35.41
C VAL A 436 24.49 34.10 36.27
N LYS A 437 23.19 34.21 36.61
CA LYS A 437 22.43 33.15 37.32
C LYS A 437 22.23 31.87 36.51
N ALA A 438 22.49 31.86 35.20
CA ALA A 438 22.25 30.70 34.32
C ALA A 438 23.48 29.76 34.16
N THR A 439 24.66 30.12 34.67
CA THR A 439 25.93 29.56 34.15
C THR A 439 26.84 28.88 35.19
N THR A 440 26.57 29.00 36.49
CA THR A 440 27.50 28.56 37.57
C THR A 440 26.81 27.84 38.74
N GLY A 441 25.65 27.24 38.50
CA GLY A 441 24.80 26.70 39.57
C GLY A 441 25.39 25.48 40.31
N LEU A 442 25.29 25.51 41.65
CA LEU A 442 25.16 24.36 42.55
C LEU A 442 24.88 24.88 43.98
N ASP A 443 23.93 24.27 44.69
CA ASP A 443 23.91 24.27 46.15
C ASP A 443 23.80 22.81 46.61
N LEU A 444 24.58 22.44 47.62
CA LEU A 444 25.08 21.07 47.84
C LEU A 444 24.39 20.34 49.00
N VAL A 445 23.47 21.01 49.69
CA VAL A 445 22.80 20.49 50.91
C VAL A 445 21.91 19.26 50.63
N SER A 446 21.54 18.99 49.38
CA SER A 446 20.75 17.79 48.99
C SER A 446 21.61 16.57 48.60
N ALA A 447 22.93 16.70 48.50
CA ALA A 447 23.80 15.70 47.86
C ALA A 447 24.54 14.75 48.83
N LEU A 448 24.37 14.89 50.15
CA LEU A 448 25.19 14.22 51.16
C LEU A 448 24.36 13.60 52.32
N GLY A 449 23.43 12.70 51.99
CA GLY A 449 22.60 12.04 53.02
C GLY A 449 21.93 10.70 52.65
N GLY A 450 22.10 10.18 51.43
CA GLY A 450 21.34 9.00 50.94
C GLY A 450 22.14 7.73 50.62
N PHE A 451 23.48 7.79 50.59
CA PHE A 451 24.31 6.66 50.19
C PHE A 451 24.96 5.96 51.39
N LEU A 452 24.19 5.15 52.14
CA LEU A 452 24.70 4.06 52.98
C LEU A 452 23.59 3.18 53.61
N GLY A 453 23.44 1.94 53.13
CA GLY A 453 22.97 0.78 53.91
C GLY A 453 21.47 0.43 53.94
N GLY A 454 21.17 -0.89 53.94
CA GLY A 454 19.93 -1.41 54.55
C GLY A 454 19.07 -2.40 53.73
N LYS A 455 19.47 -3.67 53.66
CA LYS A 455 18.72 -4.80 53.08
C LYS A 455 17.28 -5.01 53.63
N ALA A 456 16.41 -5.53 52.74
CA ALA A 456 15.35 -6.54 52.97
C ALA A 456 14.06 -6.17 53.72
N GLY A 457 12.91 -6.72 53.27
CA GLY A 457 11.63 -6.65 54.00
C GLY A 457 10.34 -6.89 53.19
N THR A 458 9.99 -8.16 52.96
CA THR A 458 8.61 -8.74 53.01
C THR A 458 7.35 -7.98 52.52
N SER A 459 6.73 -8.54 51.45
CA SER A 459 5.28 -8.84 51.28
C SER A 459 4.20 -7.75 51.19
N GLY A 460 3.09 -8.10 50.51
CA GLY A 460 1.92 -7.26 50.21
C GLY A 460 0.77 -7.25 51.26
N PRO A 461 -0.44 -6.81 50.88
CA PRO A 461 -1.39 -6.20 51.83
C PRO A 461 -2.49 -7.10 52.42
N VAL A 462 -2.73 -6.95 53.73
CA VAL A 462 -3.99 -6.50 54.40
C VAL A 462 -5.21 -6.33 53.45
N ASP A 463 -6.45 -6.77 53.69
CA ASP A 463 -7.16 -7.55 54.74
C ASP A 463 -8.62 -7.81 54.20
N ARG A 464 -9.52 -8.68 54.69
CA ARG A 464 -9.56 -9.95 55.49
C ARG A 464 -11.03 -10.52 55.31
N PRO A 465 -11.75 -11.28 56.19
CA PRO A 465 -11.49 -11.84 57.54
C PRO A 465 -10.88 -13.25 57.56
#